data_AF-A0A448ZZE5-F1
#
_entry.id   AF-A0A448ZZE5-F1
#
_cell.length_a   1.000
_cell.length_b   1.000
_cell.length_c   1.000
_cell.angle_alpha   90.00
_cell.angle_beta   90.00
_cell.angle_gamma   90.00
#
_symmetry.space_group_name_H-M   'P 1'
#
loop_
_entity.id
_entity.type
_entity.pdbx_description
1 polymer ?
#
loop_
_entity_poly.entity_id
_entity_poly.type
_entity_poly.pdbx_seq_one_letter_code
_entity_poly.pdbx_strand_id
1 'polypeptide(L)'
;MNKYGKLKANILNIFSFFLIFSFLIVGLILILLAAKAIPNSFNKPSIVTCYVFGSLFLVLFLLIISKMISIMKAENRYKKNAVDVDKYFADVEKTKSQEQNDLKFANAPKTDKESRNIYFSYLLSYMRKTYRRPNLELKDYAIKCALEDLIIEIKTTYGIFDVYLAIEFTKSLHRKMILRGEYNHYKVYFDGIRKLINLTNEYVRKLLNFS
;
A
#
# COMPACT_ATOMS: atom_id res chain seq x y z
N MET A 1 -15.55 12.20 6.25
CA MET A 1 -14.57 12.70 5.26
C MET A 1 -15.16 13.94 4.59
N ASN A 2 -14.59 15.12 4.86
CA ASN A 2 -15.18 16.42 4.45
C ASN A 2 -15.21 16.56 2.92
N LYS A 3 -16.29 17.15 2.37
CA LYS A 3 -16.51 17.31 0.91
C LYS A 3 -15.33 18.02 0.22
N TYR A 4 -14.73 18.99 0.93
CA TYR A 4 -13.53 19.72 0.52
C TYR A 4 -12.26 18.86 0.41
N GLY A 5 -12.09 17.87 1.29
CA GLY A 5 -10.96 16.94 1.24
C GLY A 5 -11.02 16.01 0.03
N LYS A 6 -12.23 15.54 -0.33
CA LYS A 6 -12.45 14.75 -1.55
C LYS A 6 -12.18 15.55 -2.82
N LEU A 7 -12.59 16.83 -2.86
CA LEU A 7 -12.36 17.70 -4.01
C LEU A 7 -10.86 17.98 -4.20
N LYS A 8 -10.15 18.32 -3.13
CA LYS A 8 -8.69 18.55 -3.17
C LYS A 8 -7.94 17.31 -3.64
N ALA A 9 -8.29 16.13 -3.14
CA ALA A 9 -7.69 14.87 -3.56
C ALA A 9 -7.97 14.57 -5.04
N ASN A 10 -9.20 14.79 -5.52
CA ASN A 10 -9.55 14.57 -6.92
C ASN A 10 -8.79 15.52 -7.86
N ILE A 11 -8.67 16.81 -7.50
CA ILE A 11 -7.89 17.78 -8.28
C ILE A 11 -6.41 17.37 -8.32
N LEU A 12 -5.85 16.95 -7.19
CA LEU A 12 -4.46 16.49 -7.13
C LEU A 12 -4.24 15.26 -8.03
N ASN A 13 -5.17 14.31 -8.01
CA ASN A 13 -5.11 13.11 -8.84
C ASN A 13 -5.18 13.45 -10.34
N ILE A 14 -6.07 14.38 -10.72
CA ILE A 14 -6.16 14.87 -12.11
C ILE A 14 -4.85 15.54 -12.52
N PHE A 15 -4.30 16.40 -11.67
CA PHE A 15 -3.02 17.06 -11.93
C PHE A 15 -1.87 16.06 -12.07
N SER A 16 -1.79 15.05 -11.18
CA SER A 16 -0.81 13.97 -11.28
C SER A 16 -0.94 13.18 -12.57
N PHE A 17 -2.17 12.92 -13.04
CA PHE A 17 -2.41 12.26 -14.32
C PHE A 17 -1.86 13.10 -15.49
N PHE A 18 -2.20 14.39 -15.55
CA PHE A 18 -1.67 15.29 -16.58
C PHE A 18 -0.15 15.41 -16.52
N LEU A 19 0.42 15.48 -15.33
CA LEU A 19 1.87 15.55 -15.13
C LEU A 19 2.55 14.29 -15.69
N ILE A 20 2.02 13.10 -15.44
CA ILE A 20 2.56 11.86 -16.00
C ILE A 20 2.41 11.83 -17.52
N PHE A 21 1.26 12.20 -18.07
CA PHE A 21 1.04 12.26 -19.51
C PHE A 21 1.88 13.32 -20.21
N SER A 22 2.31 14.37 -19.50
CA SER A 22 3.21 15.37 -20.08
C SER A 22 4.55 14.77 -20.50
N PHE A 23 5.07 13.76 -19.79
CA PHE A 23 6.29 13.04 -20.20
C PHE A 23 6.10 12.35 -21.56
N LEU A 24 4.94 11.76 -21.83
CA LEU A 24 4.62 11.16 -23.12
C LEU A 24 4.54 12.22 -24.22
N ILE A 25 3.78 13.30 -23.98
CA ILE A 25 3.55 14.36 -24.97
C ILE A 25 4.86 15.07 -25.32
N VAL A 26 5.63 15.50 -24.31
CA VAL A 26 6.93 16.15 -24.51
C VAL A 26 7.90 15.19 -25.21
N GLY A 27 7.96 13.92 -24.79
CA GLY A 27 8.80 12.91 -25.43
C GLY A 27 8.48 12.74 -26.91
N LEU A 28 7.19 12.64 -27.27
CA LEU A 28 6.75 12.54 -28.66
C LEU A 28 7.07 13.80 -29.47
N ILE A 29 6.81 15.00 -28.93
CA ILE A 29 7.11 16.27 -29.61
C ILE A 29 8.62 16.37 -29.92
N LEU A 30 9.47 16.02 -28.96
CA LEU A 30 10.92 16.03 -29.15
C LEU A 30 11.36 15.07 -30.26
N ILE A 31 10.80 13.85 -30.31
CA ILE A 31 11.09 12.90 -31.40
C ILE A 31 10.59 13.42 -32.75
N LEU A 32 9.39 13.99 -32.82
CA LEU A 32 8.81 14.52 -34.07
C LEU A 32 9.60 15.73 -34.61
N LEU A 33 10.10 16.60 -33.72
CA LEU A 33 11.01 17.70 -34.08
C LEU A 33 12.34 17.15 -34.60
N ALA A 34 12.92 16.16 -33.93
CA ALA A 34 14.19 15.54 -34.35
C ALA A 34 14.07 14.83 -35.70
N ALA A 35 12.93 14.17 -35.94
CA ALA A 35 12.62 13.49 -37.20
C ALA A 35 12.26 14.45 -38.35
N LYS A 36 12.21 15.77 -38.10
CA LYS A 36 11.74 16.80 -39.03
C LYS A 36 10.31 16.56 -39.56
N ALA A 37 9.52 15.77 -38.85
CA ALA A 37 8.09 15.60 -39.14
C ALA A 37 7.31 16.89 -38.78
N ILE A 38 7.81 17.66 -37.81
CA ILE A 38 7.38 19.03 -37.53
C ILE A 38 8.43 19.98 -38.12
N PRO A 39 8.04 20.92 -39.02
CA PRO A 39 8.98 21.88 -39.61
C PRO A 39 9.73 22.66 -38.52
N ASN A 40 11.06 22.64 -38.59
CA ASN A 40 11.94 23.39 -37.70
C ASN A 40 13.28 23.67 -38.40
N SER A 41 14.00 24.68 -37.91
CA SER A 41 15.31 25.10 -38.42
C SER A 41 16.47 24.61 -37.54
N PHE A 42 16.30 23.48 -36.86
CA PHE A 42 17.30 22.98 -35.91
C PHE A 42 18.56 22.48 -36.62
N ASN A 43 19.72 22.81 -36.03
CA ASN A 43 21.01 22.29 -36.47
C ASN A 43 21.19 20.82 -36.04
N LYS A 44 22.22 20.15 -36.58
CA LYS A 44 22.48 18.73 -36.27
C LYS A 44 22.61 18.43 -34.77
N PRO A 45 23.36 19.22 -33.96
CA PRO A 45 23.41 19.02 -32.51
C PRO A 45 22.02 19.07 -31.84
N SER A 46 21.19 20.04 -32.20
CA SER A 46 19.84 20.17 -31.63
C SER A 46 18.94 18.98 -31.98
N ILE A 47 19.05 18.42 -33.18
CA ILE A 47 18.33 17.20 -33.58
C ILE A 47 18.75 16.01 -32.70
N VAL A 48 20.05 15.82 -32.48
CA VAL A 48 20.56 14.74 -31.62
C VAL A 48 20.06 14.91 -30.19
N THR A 49 20.14 16.13 -29.65
CA THR A 49 19.63 16.47 -28.32
C THR A 49 18.14 16.13 -28.19
N CYS A 50 17.32 16.48 -29.18
CA CYS A 50 15.90 16.15 -29.19
C CYS A 50 15.65 14.64 -29.17
N TYR A 51 16.42 13.83 -29.92
CA TYR A 51 16.30 12.37 -29.85
C TYR A 51 16.66 11.81 -28.48
N VAL A 52 17.77 12.27 -27.89
CA VAL A 52 18.24 11.78 -26.58
C VAL A 52 17.22 12.10 -25.50
N PHE A 53 16.81 13.37 -25.38
CA PHE A 53 15.83 13.76 -24.37
C PHE A 53 14.45 13.16 -24.66
N GLY A 54 13.98 13.17 -25.92
CA GLY A 54 12.72 12.54 -26.29
C GLY A 54 12.66 11.07 -25.87
N SER A 55 13.73 10.32 -26.12
CA SER A 55 13.85 8.92 -25.68
C SER A 55 13.85 8.79 -24.16
N LEU A 56 14.59 9.64 -23.44
CA LEU A 56 14.60 9.64 -21.97
C LEU A 56 13.20 9.90 -21.38
N PHE A 57 12.47 10.89 -21.91
CA PHE A 57 11.11 11.20 -21.48
C PHE A 57 10.15 10.02 -21.71
N LEU A 58 10.23 9.35 -22.85
CA LEU A 58 9.43 8.17 -23.15
C LEU A 58 9.78 6.97 -22.26
N VAL A 59 11.08 6.72 -22.01
CA VAL A 59 11.52 5.66 -21.10
C VAL A 59 10.99 5.93 -19.68
N LEU A 60 11.09 7.16 -19.19
CA LEU A 60 10.53 7.55 -17.89
C LEU A 60 9.01 7.32 -17.84
N PHE A 61 8.28 7.71 -18.88
CA PHE A 61 6.85 7.47 -18.97
C PHE A 61 6.52 5.96 -18.89
N LEU A 62 7.22 5.13 -19.66
CA LEU A 62 7.04 3.67 -19.64
C LEU A 62 7.33 3.08 -18.25
N LEU A 63 8.38 3.55 -17.57
CA LEU A 63 8.70 3.11 -16.21
C LEU A 63 7.58 3.47 -15.22
N ILE A 64 7.03 4.68 -15.30
CA ILE A 64 5.92 5.12 -14.44
C ILE A 64 4.67 4.26 -14.69
N ILE A 65 4.26 4.09 -15.95
CA ILE A 65 3.07 3.29 -16.30
C ILE A 65 3.25 1.83 -15.88
N SER A 66 4.40 1.23 -16.16
CA SER A 66 4.73 -0.13 -15.73
C SER A 66 4.64 -0.28 -14.21
N LYS A 67 5.14 0.70 -13.46
CA LYS A 67 5.05 0.72 -11.99
C LYS A 67 3.61 0.81 -11.50
N MET A 68 2.78 1.67 -12.10
CA MET A 68 1.36 1.78 -11.76
C MET A 68 0.62 0.47 -12.01
N ILE A 69 0.83 -0.17 -13.17
CA ILE A 69 0.24 -1.48 -13.49
C ILE A 69 0.69 -2.53 -12.47
N SER A 70 1.97 -2.54 -12.10
CA SER A 70 2.49 -3.46 -11.08
C SER A 70 1.82 -3.27 -9.72
N ILE A 71 1.55 -2.02 -9.31
CA ILE A 71 0.82 -1.71 -8.07
C ILE A 71 -0.61 -2.25 -8.17
N MET A 72 -1.36 -1.90 -9.22
CA MET A 72 -2.73 -2.37 -9.42
C MET A 72 -2.85 -3.90 -9.46
N LYS A 73 -1.89 -4.58 -10.09
CA LYS A 73 -1.83 -6.06 -10.10
C LYS A 73 -1.59 -6.62 -8.70
N ALA A 74 -0.72 -5.99 -7.90
CA ALA A 74 -0.48 -6.41 -6.52
C ALA A 74 -1.71 -6.20 -5.64
N GLU A 75 -2.37 -5.04 -5.74
CA GLU A 75 -3.62 -4.74 -5.04
C GLU A 75 -4.72 -5.74 -5.35
N ASN A 76 -4.94 -6.04 -6.64
CA ASN A 76 -5.91 -7.03 -7.07
C ASN A 76 -5.60 -8.43 -6.54
N ARG A 77 -4.32 -8.80 -6.45
CA ARG A 77 -3.90 -10.08 -5.85
C ARG A 77 -4.24 -10.12 -4.37
N TYR A 78 -3.98 -9.05 -3.62
CA TYR A 78 -4.30 -8.96 -2.21
C TYR A 78 -5.82 -9.03 -1.96
N LYS A 79 -6.61 -8.31 -2.75
CA LYS A 79 -8.07 -8.37 -2.72
C LYS A 79 -8.61 -9.77 -2.97
N LYS A 80 -8.12 -10.46 -4.01
CA LYS A 80 -8.57 -11.82 -4.37
C LYS A 80 -8.24 -12.86 -3.29
N ASN A 81 -7.16 -12.65 -2.55
CA ASN A 81 -6.70 -13.57 -1.51
C ASN A 81 -7.16 -13.16 -0.10
N ALA A 82 -8.07 -12.18 0.01
CA ALA A 82 -8.57 -11.73 1.29
C ALA A 82 -9.45 -12.81 1.94
N VAL A 83 -9.10 -13.17 3.17
CA VAL A 83 -9.84 -14.03 4.08
C VAL A 83 -10.90 -13.19 4.78
N ASP A 84 -12.10 -13.75 4.88
CA ASP A 84 -13.14 -13.19 5.73
C ASP A 84 -12.75 -13.39 7.20
N VAL A 85 -12.30 -12.31 7.85
CA VAL A 85 -11.82 -12.34 9.23
C VAL A 85 -12.94 -12.70 10.20
N ASP A 86 -14.17 -12.22 9.98
CA ASP A 86 -15.26 -12.53 10.90
C ASP A 86 -15.59 -14.03 10.87
N LYS A 87 -15.58 -14.62 9.67
CA LYS A 87 -15.75 -16.07 9.49
C LYS A 87 -14.54 -16.86 10.04
N TYR A 88 -13.33 -16.35 9.86
CA TYR A 88 -12.09 -17.03 10.28
C TYR A 88 -11.98 -17.16 11.80
N PHE A 89 -12.58 -16.24 12.56
CA PHE A 89 -12.56 -16.22 14.02
C PHE A 89 -13.91 -16.62 14.66
N ALA A 90 -14.85 -17.15 13.88
CA ALA A 90 -16.20 -17.45 14.36
C ALA A 90 -16.23 -18.51 15.48
N ASP A 91 -15.26 -19.42 15.49
CA ASP A 91 -15.10 -20.53 16.43
C ASP A 91 -14.12 -20.23 17.59
N VAL A 92 -13.56 -19.02 17.64
CA VAL A 92 -12.54 -18.65 18.65
C VAL A 92 -13.23 -18.03 19.87
N GLU A 93 -12.96 -18.58 21.05
CA GLU A 93 -13.47 -18.04 22.32
C GLU A 93 -12.99 -16.61 22.58
N LYS A 94 -13.89 -15.80 23.14
CA LYS A 94 -13.67 -14.38 23.36
C LYS A 94 -13.71 -14.05 24.85
N THR A 95 -12.81 -13.17 25.25
CA THR A 95 -12.92 -12.51 26.55
C THR A 95 -13.88 -11.32 26.45
N LYS A 96 -14.45 -10.88 27.59
CA LYS A 96 -15.32 -9.69 27.66
C LYS A 96 -14.66 -8.43 27.07
N SER A 97 -13.34 -8.28 27.23
CA SER A 97 -12.60 -7.16 26.66
C SER A 97 -12.53 -7.21 25.13
N GLN A 98 -12.43 -8.41 24.55
CA GLN A 98 -12.40 -8.61 23.10
C GLN A 98 -13.79 -8.43 22.47
N GLU A 99 -14.86 -8.80 23.16
CA GLU A 99 -16.24 -8.49 22.74
C GLU A 99 -16.47 -6.98 22.65
N GLN A 100 -15.94 -6.20 23.59
CA GLN A 100 -16.01 -4.74 23.51
C GLN A 100 -15.26 -4.17 22.30
N ASN A 101 -14.17 -4.83 21.87
CA ASN A 101 -13.45 -4.44 20.66
C ASN A 101 -14.30 -4.71 19.40
N ASP A 102 -14.91 -5.89 19.32
CA ASP A 102 -15.84 -6.22 18.24
C ASP A 102 -16.94 -5.17 18.10
N LEU A 103 -17.51 -4.71 19.23
CA LEU A 103 -18.54 -3.67 19.22
C LEU A 103 -18.03 -2.34 18.65
N LYS A 104 -16.78 -1.95 18.92
CA LYS A 104 -16.16 -0.75 18.35
C LYS A 104 -16.01 -0.87 16.82
N PHE A 105 -15.67 -2.07 16.33
CA PHE A 105 -15.45 -2.30 14.90
C PHE A 105 -16.70 -2.76 14.13
N ALA A 106 -17.76 -3.18 14.83
CA ALA A 106 -18.99 -3.71 14.22
C ALA A 106 -19.63 -2.72 13.23
N ASN A 107 -19.60 -1.43 13.58
CA ASN A 107 -20.14 -0.33 12.79
C ASN A 107 -19.12 0.31 11.85
N ALA A 108 -17.92 -0.28 11.70
CA ALA A 108 -16.92 0.24 10.79
C ALA A 108 -17.43 0.21 9.33
N PRO A 109 -17.11 1.23 8.50
CA PRO A 109 -17.44 1.23 7.09
C PRO A 109 -16.95 -0.04 6.37
N LYS A 110 -17.67 -0.44 5.32
CA LYS A 110 -17.32 -1.61 4.49
C LYS A 110 -15.86 -1.59 4.02
N THR A 111 -15.34 -0.40 3.66
CA THR A 111 -13.95 -0.21 3.24
C THR A 111 -12.94 -0.62 4.30
N ASP A 112 -13.25 -0.41 5.58
CA ASP A 112 -12.36 -0.72 6.70
C ASP A 112 -12.39 -2.21 7.00
N LYS A 113 -13.58 -2.85 6.89
CA LYS A 113 -13.72 -4.31 6.97
C LYS A 113 -12.98 -5.02 5.84
N GLU A 114 -13.10 -4.51 4.61
CA GLU A 114 -12.33 -5.01 3.46
C GLU A 114 -10.82 -4.86 3.69
N SER A 115 -10.40 -3.70 4.20
CA SER A 115 -9.00 -3.42 4.52
C SER A 115 -8.46 -4.35 5.62
N ARG A 116 -9.24 -4.60 6.67
CA ARG A 116 -8.93 -5.59 7.73
C ARG A 116 -8.73 -6.97 7.13
N ASN A 117 -9.65 -7.42 6.29
CA ASN A 117 -9.60 -8.74 5.64
C ASN A 117 -8.35 -8.88 4.76
N ILE A 118 -8.05 -7.87 3.94
CA ILE A 118 -6.86 -7.82 3.09
C ILE A 118 -5.58 -7.88 3.94
N TYR A 119 -5.49 -7.01 4.95
CA TYR A 119 -4.28 -6.88 5.74
C TYR A 119 -4.00 -8.10 6.60
N PHE A 120 -5.03 -8.67 7.23
CA PHE A 120 -4.92 -9.92 7.99
C PHE A 120 -4.40 -11.06 7.10
N SER A 121 -4.93 -11.18 5.88
CA SER A 121 -4.50 -12.21 4.93
C SER A 121 -3.05 -12.03 4.47
N TYR A 122 -2.64 -10.76 4.30
CA TYR A 122 -1.25 -10.43 4.06
C TYR A 122 -0.37 -10.83 5.25
N LEU A 123 -0.78 -10.50 6.48
CA LEU A 123 -0.06 -10.84 7.71
C LEU A 123 0.08 -12.36 7.87
N LEU A 124 -1.00 -13.12 7.65
CA LEU A 124 -0.98 -14.58 7.65
C LEU A 124 0.01 -15.13 6.62
N SER A 125 -0.07 -14.65 5.38
CA SER A 125 0.84 -15.06 4.31
C SER A 125 2.30 -14.69 4.62
N TYR A 126 2.50 -13.52 5.22
CA TYR A 126 3.80 -13.04 5.65
C TYR A 126 4.39 -13.95 6.73
N MET A 127 3.62 -14.31 7.76
CA MET A 127 4.08 -15.20 8.82
C MET A 127 4.36 -16.61 8.30
N ARG A 128 3.48 -17.17 7.45
CA ARG A 128 3.71 -18.46 6.77
C ARG A 128 5.04 -18.49 6.03
N LYS A 129 5.36 -17.40 5.33
CA LYS A 129 6.63 -17.26 4.59
C LYS A 129 7.83 -17.08 5.53
N THR A 130 7.72 -16.20 6.52
CA THR A 130 8.80 -15.88 7.47
C THR A 130 9.23 -17.11 8.26
N TYR A 131 8.27 -17.89 8.76
CA TYR A 131 8.54 -19.09 9.57
C TYR A 131 8.61 -20.39 8.74
N ARG A 132 8.46 -20.33 7.40
CA ARG A 132 8.45 -21.51 6.50
C ARG A 132 7.43 -22.58 6.93
N ARG A 133 6.22 -22.13 7.25
CA ARG A 133 5.10 -22.99 7.70
C ARG A 133 3.88 -22.69 6.83
N PRO A 134 3.65 -23.40 5.71
CA PRO A 134 2.56 -23.08 4.79
C PRO A 134 1.16 -23.26 5.42
N ASN A 135 1.03 -24.17 6.38
CA ASN A 135 -0.22 -24.48 7.07
C ASN A 135 -0.39 -23.72 8.40
N LEU A 136 0.48 -22.73 8.69
CA LEU A 136 0.34 -21.92 9.90
C LEU A 136 -1.02 -21.21 9.89
N GLU A 137 -1.72 -21.26 11.02
CA GLU A 137 -2.92 -20.49 11.28
C GLU A 137 -2.62 -19.39 12.32
N LEU A 138 -3.25 -18.23 12.15
CA LEU A 138 -3.19 -17.12 13.11
C LEU A 138 -4.51 -17.02 13.87
N LYS A 139 -4.84 -18.05 14.67
CA LYS A 139 -6.07 -18.10 15.48
C LYS A 139 -5.83 -17.56 16.90
N ASP A 140 -5.43 -16.30 16.99
CA ASP A 140 -5.40 -15.55 18.25
C ASP A 140 -6.29 -14.32 18.12
N TYR A 141 -7.35 -14.26 18.92
CA TYR A 141 -8.30 -13.16 18.88
C TYR A 141 -7.66 -11.82 19.26
N ALA A 142 -6.59 -11.83 20.07
CA ALA A 142 -5.85 -10.61 20.38
C ALA A 142 -5.21 -9.98 19.12
N ILE A 143 -4.79 -10.79 18.13
CA ILE A 143 -4.25 -10.29 16.87
C ILE A 143 -5.36 -9.60 16.05
N LYS A 144 -6.56 -10.17 16.01
CA LYS A 144 -7.73 -9.55 15.37
C LYS A 144 -8.03 -8.18 15.99
N CYS A 145 -8.16 -8.13 17.32
CA CYS A 145 -8.44 -6.88 18.02
C CYS A 145 -7.33 -5.84 17.81
N ALA A 146 -6.06 -6.25 17.89
CA ALA A 146 -4.93 -5.33 17.68
C ALA A 146 -4.91 -4.75 16.25
N LEU A 147 -5.32 -5.54 15.25
CA LEU A 147 -5.47 -5.04 13.88
C LEU A 147 -6.64 -4.04 13.76
N GLU A 148 -7.77 -4.34 14.39
CA GLU A 148 -8.94 -3.44 14.37
C GLU A 148 -8.64 -2.12 15.07
N ASP A 149 -7.96 -2.17 16.23
CA ASP A 149 -7.47 -0.99 16.95
C ASP A 149 -6.48 -0.17 16.10
N LEU A 150 -5.55 -0.84 15.40
CA LEU A 150 -4.62 -0.18 14.49
C LEU A 150 -5.34 0.59 13.39
N ILE A 151 -6.37 -0.01 12.77
CA ILE A 151 -7.16 0.64 11.72
C ILE A 151 -7.88 1.87 12.28
N ILE A 152 -8.49 1.75 13.46
CA ILE A 152 -9.19 2.86 14.13
C ILE A 152 -8.21 3.99 14.46
N GLU A 153 -7.05 3.67 15.05
CA GLU A 153 -6.04 4.66 15.45
C GLU A 153 -5.53 5.44 14.23
N ILE A 154 -5.10 4.74 13.18
CA ILE A 154 -4.63 5.35 11.93
C ILE A 154 -5.71 6.23 11.30
N LYS A 155 -6.95 5.74 11.24
CA LYS A 155 -8.07 6.50 10.67
C LYS A 155 -8.39 7.73 11.51
N THR A 156 -8.25 7.66 12.83
CA THR A 156 -8.43 8.81 13.71
C THR A 156 -7.34 9.86 13.47
N THR A 157 -6.09 9.44 13.28
CA THR A 157 -4.95 10.36 13.04
C THR A 157 -4.95 10.95 11.63
N TYR A 158 -5.17 10.14 10.59
CA TYR A 158 -4.96 10.53 9.18
C TYR A 158 -6.26 10.62 8.37
N GLY A 159 -7.40 10.30 8.97
CA GLY A 159 -8.72 10.29 8.31
C GLY A 159 -9.02 9.05 7.45
N ILE A 160 -8.00 8.27 7.08
CA ILE A 160 -8.11 7.06 6.27
C ILE A 160 -7.05 6.03 6.66
N PHE A 161 -7.43 4.76 6.63
CA PHE A 161 -6.51 3.63 6.65
C PHE A 161 -6.30 3.14 5.22
N ASP A 162 -5.08 3.31 4.70
CA ASP A 162 -4.66 2.75 3.41
C ASP A 162 -3.96 1.42 3.67
N VAL A 163 -4.66 0.33 3.35
CA VAL A 163 -4.16 -1.03 3.55
C VAL A 163 -2.92 -1.34 2.73
N TYR A 164 -2.79 -0.78 1.52
CA TYR A 164 -1.65 -1.07 0.66
C TYR A 164 -0.42 -0.31 1.12
N LEU A 165 -0.62 0.91 1.62
CA LEU A 165 0.43 1.64 2.30
C LEU A 165 0.91 0.87 3.55
N ALA A 166 0.00 0.33 4.36
CA ALA A 166 0.36 -0.50 5.51
C ALA A 166 1.16 -1.76 5.10
N ILE A 167 0.78 -2.40 3.99
CA ILE A 167 1.52 -3.55 3.43
C ILE A 167 2.94 -3.13 3.01
N GLU A 168 3.09 -2.01 2.31
CA GLU A 168 4.41 -1.51 1.90
C GLU A 168 5.27 -1.11 3.09
N PHE A 169 4.69 -0.48 4.13
CA PHE A 169 5.40 -0.18 5.37
C PHE A 169 5.81 -1.43 6.14
N THR A 170 4.99 -2.48 6.13
CA THR A 170 5.39 -3.78 6.69
C THR A 170 6.59 -4.36 5.96
N LYS A 171 6.62 -4.28 4.62
CA LYS A 171 7.76 -4.74 3.82
C LYS A 171 9.01 -3.89 4.09
N SER A 172 8.85 -2.57 4.24
CA SER A 172 9.97 -1.64 4.43
C SER A 172 10.60 -1.80 5.81
N LEU A 173 9.79 -2.01 6.86
CA LEU A 173 10.27 -2.27 8.23
C LEU A 173 11.27 -3.44 8.32
N HIS A 174 11.17 -4.42 7.42
CA HIS A 174 12.09 -5.56 7.38
C HIS A 174 13.33 -5.30 6.50
N ARG A 175 13.25 -4.40 5.50
CA ARG A 175 14.23 -4.37 4.38
C ARG A 175 14.95 -3.05 4.15
N LYS A 176 14.50 -1.93 4.73
CA LYS A 176 15.04 -0.60 4.39
C LYS A 176 15.25 0.28 5.61
N MET A 177 16.26 1.15 5.51
CA MET A 177 16.41 2.32 6.37
C MET A 177 15.26 3.28 6.05
N ILE A 178 14.33 3.47 6.99
CA ILE A 178 13.25 4.44 6.86
C ILE A 178 13.83 5.82 7.14
N LEU A 179 13.65 6.78 6.24
CA LEU A 179 14.13 8.14 6.46
C LEU A 179 13.40 8.75 7.66
N ARG A 180 14.12 9.47 8.53
CA ARG A 180 13.56 10.05 9.77
C ARG A 180 12.33 10.94 9.49
N GLY A 181 12.36 11.69 8.39
CA GLY A 181 11.22 12.52 7.97
C GLY A 181 9.97 11.71 7.61
N GLU A 182 10.13 10.63 6.85
CA GLU A 182 9.02 9.72 6.49
C GLU A 182 8.46 9.02 7.72
N TYR A 183 9.34 8.54 8.61
CA TYR A 183 8.92 7.93 9.86
C TYR A 183 8.11 8.89 10.71
N ASN A 184 8.56 10.14 10.88
CA ASN A 184 7.84 11.13 11.67
C ASN A 184 6.45 11.44 11.09
N HIS A 185 6.33 11.51 9.76
CA HIS A 185 5.06 11.78 9.10
C HIS A 185 4.07 10.61 9.26
N TYR A 186 4.54 9.38 9.08
CA TYR A 186 3.74 8.15 9.17
C TYR A 186 3.94 7.38 10.48
N LYS A 187 4.23 8.10 11.57
CA LYS A 187 4.64 7.50 12.84
C LYS A 187 3.63 6.48 13.37
N VAL A 188 2.34 6.82 13.36
CA VAL A 188 1.27 5.94 13.87
C VAL A 188 1.17 4.66 13.03
N TYR A 189 1.37 4.74 11.71
CA TYR A 189 1.48 3.55 10.87
C TYR A 189 2.66 2.68 11.30
N PHE A 190 3.88 3.24 11.35
CA PHE A 190 5.07 2.45 11.64
C PHE A 190 5.05 1.83 13.04
N ASP A 191 4.66 2.60 14.05
CA ASP A 191 4.61 2.14 15.44
C ASP A 191 3.52 1.08 15.63
N GLY A 192 2.33 1.31 15.06
CA GLY A 192 1.22 0.38 15.13
C GLY A 192 1.49 -0.93 14.39
N ILE A 193 2.06 -0.86 13.18
CA ILE A 193 2.47 -2.04 12.41
C ILE A 193 3.55 -2.82 13.17
N ARG A 194 4.55 -2.14 13.74
CA ARG A 194 5.60 -2.79 14.53
C ARG A 194 5.02 -3.52 15.75
N LYS A 195 4.09 -2.89 16.49
CA LYS A 195 3.39 -3.53 17.62
C LYS A 195 2.64 -4.78 17.18
N LEU A 196 1.87 -4.70 16.08
CA LEU A 196 1.10 -5.83 15.56
C LEU A 196 1.99 -6.98 15.08
N ILE A 197 3.09 -6.67 14.38
CA ILE A 197 4.08 -7.67 13.94
C ILE A 197 4.73 -8.34 15.15
N ASN A 198 5.10 -7.58 16.18
CA ASN A 198 5.70 -8.13 17.40
C ASN A 198 4.73 -9.07 18.11
N LEU A 199 3.48 -8.64 18.33
CA LEU A 199 2.43 -9.47 18.92
C LEU A 199 2.24 -10.78 18.13
N THR A 200 2.15 -10.66 16.80
CA THR A 200 1.96 -11.82 15.93
C THR A 200 3.17 -12.76 15.96
N ASN A 201 4.39 -12.20 15.97
CA ASN A 201 5.61 -12.99 16.08
C ASN A 201 5.69 -13.72 17.42
N GLU A 202 5.32 -13.08 18.52
CA GLU A 202 5.27 -13.73 19.84
C GLU A 202 4.28 -14.88 19.86
N TYR A 203 3.07 -14.68 19.31
CA TYR A 203 2.10 -15.76 19.16
C TYR A 203 2.65 -16.93 18.34
N VAL A 204 3.21 -16.65 17.15
CA VAL A 204 3.73 -17.70 16.27
C VAL A 204 4.91 -18.43 16.93
N ARG A 205 5.81 -17.72 17.63
CA ARG A 205 6.91 -18.34 18.38
C ARG A 205 6.41 -19.26 19.49
N LYS A 206 5.36 -18.85 20.22
CA LYS A 206 4.72 -19.70 21.24
C LYS A 206 4.07 -20.92 20.60
N LEU A 207 3.38 -20.75 19.48
CA LEU A 207 2.69 -21.84 18.78
C LEU A 207 3.66 -22.85 18.17
N LEU A 208 4.76 -22.37 17.61
CA LEU A 208 5.77 -23.25 17.03
C LEU A 208 6.63 -23.92 18.11
N ASN A 209 6.64 -23.38 19.33
CA ASN A 209 7.68 -23.55 20.31
C ASN A 209 9.07 -23.25 19.70
N PHE A 210 9.99 -22.65 20.45
CA PHE A 210 11.34 -23.17 20.32
C PHE A 210 11.29 -24.57 20.92
N SER A 211 10.93 -25.54 20.06
CA SER A 211 11.34 -26.94 20.16
C SER A 211 12.77 -27.07 19.70
#